data_AF-A0A429DYV1-F1
#
_entry.id   AF-A0A429DYV1-F1
#
_cell.length_a   1.000
_cell.length_b   1.000
_cell.length_c   1.000
_cell.angle_alpha   90.00
_cell.angle_beta   90.00
_cell.angle_gamma   90.00
#
_symmetry.space_group_name_H-M   'P 1'
#
loop_
_entity.id
_entity.type
_entity.pdbx_description
1 polymer ?
#
loop_
_entity_poly.entity_id
_entity_poly.type
_entity_poly.pdbx_seq_one_letter_code
_entity_poly.pdbx_strand_id
1 'polypeptide(L)' 'MSEPEIRVLLGAATLPATEPEIAGLAARYSWQRAAIDALYDVPAARHALPVLGFRTGEEDAVGTGKVS' A
#
# COMPACT_ATOMS: atom_id res chain seq x y z
N MET A 1 14.26 10.96 -3.32
CA MET A 1 14.59 10.36 -2.02
C MET A 1 16.04 9.96 -2.05
N SER A 2 16.76 10.31 -1.01
CA SER A 2 18.20 10.07 -0.83
C SER A 2 18.43 8.77 -0.06
N GLU A 3 19.64 8.21 -0.14
CA GLU A 3 19.97 6.99 0.60
C GLU A 3 19.78 7.11 2.13
N PRO A 4 20.12 8.24 2.80
CA PRO A 4 19.83 8.40 4.23
C PRO A 4 18.34 8.26 4.57
N GLU A 5 17.46 8.83 3.74
CA GLU A 5 16.01 8.71 3.92
C GLU A 5 15.54 7.26 3.73
N ILE A 6 16.08 6.55 2.74
CA ILE A 6 15.81 5.12 2.54
C ILE A 6 16.24 4.30 3.75
N ARG A 7 17.44 4.55 4.31
CA ARG A 7 17.92 3.85 5.51
C ARG A 7 17.01 4.08 6.72
N VAL A 8 16.50 5.30 6.91
CA VAL A 8 15.54 5.61 7.98
C VAL A 8 14.24 4.82 7.81
N LEU A 9 13.69 4.78 6.59
CA LEU A 9 12.44 4.05 6.31
C LEU A 9 12.61 2.53 6.48
N LEU A 10 13.71 1.97 5.98
CA LEU A 10 14.02 0.54 6.15
C LEU A 10 14.21 0.18 7.63
N GLY A 11 14.90 1.04 8.39
CA GLY A 11 15.05 0.90 9.83
C GLY A 11 13.70 0.90 10.56
N ALA A 12 12.81 1.83 10.23
CA ALA A 12 11.46 1.89 10.80
C ALA A 12 10.60 0.66 10.46
N ALA A 13 10.80 0.08 9.27
CA ALA A 13 10.12 -1.14 8.82
C ALA A 13 10.78 -2.43 9.32
N THR A 14 11.89 -2.35 10.06
CA THR A 14 12.71 -3.51 10.49
C THR A 14 13.18 -4.39 9.33
N LEU A 15 13.39 -3.78 8.15
CA LEU A 15 13.81 -4.47 6.94
C LEU A 15 15.33 -4.34 6.74
N PRO A 16 16.08 -5.45 6.66
CA PRO A 16 17.49 -5.41 6.30
C PRO A 16 17.65 -5.10 4.80
N ALA A 17 18.68 -4.34 4.45
CA ALA A 17 19.09 -4.11 3.07
C ALA A 17 20.60 -3.91 2.98
N THR A 18 21.17 -4.35 1.87
CA THR A 18 22.56 -4.13 1.50
C THR A 18 22.74 -2.75 0.85
N GLU A 19 23.98 -2.25 0.80
CA GLU A 19 24.29 -0.96 0.16
C GLU A 19 23.86 -0.88 -1.32
N PRO A 20 24.06 -1.91 -2.17
CA PRO A 20 23.54 -1.88 -3.54
C PRO A 20 22.01 -1.82 -3.62
N GLU A 21 21.30 -2.45 -2.68
CA GLU A 21 19.83 -2.39 -2.63
C GLU A 21 19.36 -0.99 -2.24
N ILE A 22 20.01 -0.35 -1.25
CA ILE A 22 19.71 1.03 -0.84
C ILE A 22 19.94 2.00 -1.99
N ALA A 23 21.08 1.90 -2.67
CA ALA A 23 21.40 2.72 -3.83
C ALA A 23 20.39 2.50 -4.98
N GLY A 24 20.00 1.24 -5.23
CA GLY A 24 19.00 0.88 -6.22
C GLY A 24 17.61 1.45 -5.91
N LEU A 25 17.20 1.44 -4.64
CA LEU A 25 15.95 2.04 -4.19
C LEU A 25 15.97 3.56 -4.34
N ALA A 26 17.05 4.23 -3.91
CA ALA A 26 17.21 5.67 -4.05
C ALA A 26 17.16 6.12 -5.51
N ALA A 27 17.86 5.40 -6.40
CA ALA A 27 17.90 5.69 -7.84
C ALA A 27 16.54 5.52 -8.53
N ARG A 28 15.72 4.56 -8.08
CA ARG A 28 14.40 4.27 -8.68
C ARG A 28 13.26 5.10 -8.12
N TYR A 29 13.45 5.73 -6.96
CA TYR A 29 12.38 6.42 -6.23
C TYR A 29 11.66 7.48 -7.07
N SER A 30 12.38 8.28 -7.86
CA SER A 30 11.76 9.34 -8.68
C SER A 30 10.77 8.78 -9.70
N TRP A 31 11.14 7.68 -10.36
CA TRP A 31 10.27 7.00 -11.31
C TRP A 31 9.06 6.37 -10.62
N GLN A 32 9.26 5.70 -9.48
CA GLN A 32 8.16 5.14 -8.68
C GLN A 32 7.18 6.22 -8.23
N ARG A 33 7.70 7.38 -7.79
CA ARG A 33 6.87 8.49 -7.34
C ARG A 33 6.04 9.06 -8.48
N ALA A 34 6.63 9.27 -9.65
CA ALA A 34 5.92 9.74 -10.83
C ALA A 34 4.80 8.76 -11.25
N ALA A 35 5.06 7.44 -11.19
CA ALA A 35 4.06 6.42 -11.49
C ALA A 35 2.88 6.46 -10.49
N ILE A 36 3.15 6.67 -9.20
CA ILE A 36 2.11 6.83 -8.16
C ILE A 36 1.31 8.11 -8.40
N ASP A 37 1.98 9.23 -8.64
CA ASP A 37 1.31 10.52 -8.86
C ASP A 37 0.37 10.42 -10.09
N ALA A 38 0.80 9.76 -11.17
CA ALA A 38 -0.03 9.52 -12.35
C ALA A 38 -1.31 8.69 -12.08
N LEU A 39 -1.32 7.82 -11.07
CA LEU A 39 -2.54 7.10 -10.68
C LEU A 39 -3.56 8.05 -10.04
N TYR A 40 -3.12 9.08 -9.32
CA TYR A 40 -4.01 10.07 -8.70
C TYR A 40 -4.55 11.11 -9.68
N ASP A 41 -3.92 11.25 -10.84
CA ASP A 41 -4.39 12.10 -11.94
C ASP A 41 -5.56 11.47 -12.71
N VAL A 42 -5.82 10.17 -12.54
CA VAL A 42 -6.99 9.50 -13.11
C VAL A 42 -8.19 9.69 -12.17
N PRO A 43 -9.23 10.47 -12.54
CA PRO A 43 -10.33 10.80 -11.63
C PRO A 43 -11.07 9.57 -11.09
N ALA A 44 -11.19 8.51 -11.91
CA ALA A 44 -11.81 7.26 -11.53
C ALA A 44 -10.97 6.42 -10.54
N ALA A 45 -9.65 6.62 -10.51
CA ALA A 45 -8.74 5.90 -9.61
C ALA A 45 -8.48 6.65 -8.29
N ARG A 46 -8.62 7.98 -8.28
CA ARG A 46 -8.35 8.85 -7.13
C ARG A 46 -9.07 8.43 -5.83
N HIS A 47 -10.28 7.89 -5.95
CA HIS A 47 -11.10 7.43 -4.84
C HIS A 47 -11.66 6.01 -5.06
N ALA A 48 -11.03 5.23 -5.94
CA ALA A 48 -11.45 3.86 -6.17
C ALA A 48 -11.34 3.06 -4.86
N LEU A 49 -12.38 2.27 -4.57
CA LEU A 49 -12.30 1.30 -3.49
C LEU A 49 -11.18 0.30 -3.79
N PRO A 50 -10.45 -0.18 -2.76
CA PRO A 50 -9.49 -1.26 -2.95
C PRO A 50 -10.16 -2.45 -3.67
N VAL A 51 -9.51 -2.96 -4.72
CA VAL A 51 -10.02 -4.12 -5.49
C VAL A 51 -10.22 -5.32 -4.57
N LEU A 52 -9.31 -5.49 -3.60
CA LEU A 52 -9.47 -6.44 -2.52
C LEU A 52 -10.24 -5.75 -1.39
N GLY A 53 -11.58 -5.89 -1.40
CA GLY A 53 -12.40 -5.49 -0.27
C GLY A 53 -12.11 -6.35 0.95
N PHE A 54 -11.81 -5.74 2.09
CA PHE A 54 -11.78 -6.46 3.36
C PHE A 54 -13.21 -6.88 3.72
N ARG A 55 -13.56 -8.15 3.45
CA ARG A 55 -14.65 -8.79 4.17
C ARG A 55 -14.07 -9.31 5.47
N THR A 56 -14.24 -8.55 6.54
CA THR A 56 -14.11 -9.10 7.89
C THR A 56 -15.16 -10.19 7.99
N GLY A 57 -14.72 -11.45 8.02
CA GLY A 57 -15.64 -12.56 8.24
C GLY A 57 -16.24 -12.43 9.63
N GLU A 58 -17.52 -12.08 9.69
CA GLU A 58 -18.42 -12.49 10.75
C GLU A 58 -19.59 -13.21 10.07
N GLU A 59 -19.32 -14.45 9.66
CA GLU A 59 -20.36 -15.48 9.64
C GLU A 59 -20.58 -15.87 11.10
N ASP A 60 -21.70 -15.41 11.67
CA ASP A 60 -22.60 -16.14 12.59
C ASP A 60 -23.22 -15.21 13.65
N ALA A 61 -24.46 -14.77 13.41
CA ALA A 61 -25.60 -14.86 14.34
C ALA A 61 -26.73 -13.89 13.95
N VAL A 62 -27.89 -14.44 13.57
CA VAL A 62 -29.16 -14.33 14.31
C VAL A 62 -30.25 -14.99 13.46
N GLY A 63 -30.67 -16.17 13.90
CA GLY A 63 -32.00 -16.65 13.59
C GLY A 63 -33.01 -15.78 14.33
N THR A 64 -33.93 -15.17 13.59
CA THR A 64 -35.28 -14.89 14.08
C THR A 64 -36.23 -15.15 12.93
N GLY A 65 -37.02 -16.22 13.06
CA GLY A 65 -38.07 -16.51 12.10
C GLY A 65 -39.09 -15.39 12.01
N LYS A 66 -39.78 -15.37 10.87
CA LYS A 66 -41.20 -15.06 10.84
C LYS A 66 -41.90 -16.08 9.96
N VAL A 67 -42.75 -16.84 10.63
CA VAL A 67 -43.92 -17.49 10.06
C VAL A 67 -44.77 -16.40 9.41
N SER A 68 -45.14 -16.60 8.15
CA SER A 68 -46.42 -16.24 7.53
C SER A 68 -46.55 -16.99 6.22
#